data_AF-A0A9P1GF93-F1
#
_entry.id   AF-A0A9P1GF93-F1
#
_cell.length_a   1.000
_cell.length_b   1.000
_cell.length_c   1.000
_cell.angle_alpha   90.00
_cell.angle_beta   90.00
_cell.angle_gamma   90.00
#
_symmetry.space_group_name_H-M   'P 1'
#
loop_
_entity.id
_entity.type
_entity.pdbx_description
1 polymer ?
#
loop_
_entity_poly.entity_id
_entity_poly.type
_entity_poly.pdbx_seq_one_letter_code
_entity_poly.pdbx_strand_id
1 'polypeptide(L)'
;MVSAYLRRAHHLEPAGKERIFCFDGPDEHIRRALLAQEPPWVENQMATSKIFHLKWTVSDCEDDYRYLQEGMLFNHFQRNRELTTKVGLTNNLRRFSCEGPVDVDRFFPRSYDMSSASEVQDFVLDFRRCAALGVLRQHLRLANWAEERRRLMEHLNMDGVVDGSCYVCNVNVLRIAVKAMLHWLEDLDGTFFEDEDQRLGARPHLYTQEWDALVCYSELTDAELCGEDGEERKRKQRGSYSASGMAIPSPTRSPWRGARAENHQRWPEFYQHHWGEPPANLRQHAEETLKLLEARWPQISAQGPMNVWVVKPGSSSKGSGVLCMDSLPEVLHHCKTTSNRIVQKYIERPLLLFSGRKFDLRQWVMVRSFRPLKVYMFSSCYLRLCNEPYDLGDLENRQRHISNWSVNKRGKHVSDGAVASLDEFQEVLEMMTGQRSYWEEELIPQLRTCIVQTLQAVQPNIIQRSESFEVYGFDFLIGEDLKPWRPGLEHGRHCFEG
;
A
#
# COMPACT_ATOMS: atom_id res chain seq x y z
N MET A 1 -26.88 -35.26 -44.06
CA MET A 1 -26.67 -34.23 -43.01
C MET A 1 -25.35 -34.37 -42.23
N VAL A 2 -24.77 -35.57 -42.05
CA VAL A 2 -23.48 -35.74 -41.32
C VAL A 2 -22.23 -35.41 -42.17
N SER A 3 -22.32 -35.42 -43.51
CA SER A 3 -21.19 -35.14 -44.42
C SER A 3 -20.80 -33.66 -44.55
N ALA A 4 -21.70 -32.72 -44.19
CA ALA A 4 -21.40 -31.28 -44.25
C ALA A 4 -20.72 -30.75 -42.97
N TYR A 5 -20.99 -31.38 -41.82
CA TYR A 5 -20.37 -31.03 -40.54
C TYR A 5 -18.89 -31.46 -40.48
N LEU A 6 -18.58 -32.65 -41.02
CA LEU A 6 -17.21 -33.17 -41.04
C LEU A 6 -16.30 -32.48 -42.08
N ARG A 7 -16.85 -31.89 -43.15
CA ARG A 7 -16.06 -31.07 -44.09
C ARG A 7 -15.63 -29.71 -43.52
N ARG A 8 -16.25 -29.24 -42.44
CA ARG A 8 -15.81 -28.03 -41.71
C ARG A 8 -14.68 -28.28 -40.70
N ALA A 9 -14.37 -29.54 -40.38
CA ALA A 9 -13.48 -29.88 -39.27
C ALA A 9 -11.98 -29.95 -39.64
N HIS A 10 -11.61 -30.05 -40.91
CA HIS A 10 -10.21 -30.38 -41.29
C HIS A 10 -9.67 -29.60 -42.49
N HIS A 11 -9.54 -28.28 -42.32
CA HIS A 11 -8.97 -27.31 -43.28
C HIS A 11 -9.94 -26.90 -44.39
N LEU A 12 -10.31 -25.62 -44.37
CA LEU A 12 -10.32 -24.67 -45.49
C LEU A 12 -10.85 -23.34 -44.93
N GLU A 13 -10.25 -22.25 -45.40
CA GLU A 13 -10.44 -20.86 -45.02
C GLU A 13 -11.90 -20.44 -44.75
N PRO A 14 -12.14 -19.41 -43.92
CA PRO A 14 -13.48 -18.88 -43.71
C PRO A 14 -14.04 -18.39 -45.05
N ALA A 15 -14.88 -19.21 -45.69
CA ALA A 15 -15.59 -18.87 -46.92
C ALA A 15 -16.73 -17.84 -46.69
N GLY A 16 -16.65 -17.02 -45.64
CA GLY A 16 -17.66 -16.04 -45.25
C GLY A 16 -17.10 -14.93 -44.36
N LYS A 17 -17.79 -13.78 -44.32
CA LYS A 17 -17.49 -12.61 -43.47
C LYS A 17 -17.71 -12.87 -41.96
N GLU A 18 -17.77 -14.13 -41.54
CA GLU A 18 -18.15 -14.54 -40.18
C GLU A 18 -16.98 -14.32 -39.22
N ARG A 19 -17.20 -13.50 -38.18
CA ARG A 19 -16.22 -13.28 -37.11
C ARG A 19 -16.40 -14.37 -36.06
N ILE A 20 -15.31 -15.05 -35.73
CA ILE A 20 -15.30 -16.24 -34.87
C ILE A 20 -14.58 -15.89 -33.56
N PHE A 21 -15.10 -16.31 -32.41
CA PHE A 21 -14.38 -16.17 -31.14
C PHE A 21 -14.30 -17.46 -30.34
N CYS A 22 -13.22 -17.62 -29.58
CA CYS A 22 -13.08 -18.63 -28.53
C CYS A 22 -13.18 -17.95 -27.17
N PHE A 23 -13.93 -18.54 -26.24
CA PHE A 23 -14.16 -17.98 -24.92
C PHE A 23 -13.91 -19.03 -23.82
N ASP A 24 -13.00 -18.73 -22.91
CA ASP A 24 -12.71 -19.49 -21.69
C ASP A 24 -12.66 -18.53 -20.51
N GLY A 25 -13.84 -18.05 -20.11
CA GLY A 25 -14.02 -17.11 -19.01
C GLY A 25 -15.15 -17.53 -18.09
N PRO A 26 -15.08 -17.21 -16.79
CA PRO A 26 -16.18 -17.48 -15.84
C PRO A 26 -17.35 -16.51 -16.03
N ASP A 27 -17.18 -15.48 -16.86
CA ASP A 27 -18.01 -14.29 -16.91
C ASP A 27 -18.65 -14.10 -18.29
N GLU A 28 -19.98 -14.20 -18.34
CA GLU A 28 -20.73 -14.20 -19.60
C GLU A 28 -20.87 -12.82 -20.26
N HIS A 29 -20.48 -11.72 -19.59
CA HIS A 29 -20.71 -10.37 -20.10
C HIS A 29 -20.03 -10.14 -21.47
N ILE A 30 -18.81 -10.64 -21.63
CA ILE A 30 -18.06 -10.54 -22.89
C ILE A 30 -18.66 -11.43 -23.96
N ARG A 31 -19.01 -12.68 -23.62
CA ARG A 31 -19.68 -13.60 -24.54
C ARG A 31 -20.97 -12.96 -25.08
N ARG A 32 -21.82 -12.43 -24.20
CA ARG A 32 -23.07 -11.74 -24.57
C ARG A 32 -22.80 -10.52 -25.44
N ALA A 33 -21.79 -9.70 -25.12
CA ALA A 33 -21.44 -8.51 -25.90
C ALA A 33 -20.99 -8.85 -27.34
N LEU A 34 -20.28 -9.96 -27.53
CA LEU A 34 -19.85 -10.44 -28.85
C LEU A 34 -21.03 -11.03 -29.66
N LEU A 35 -21.91 -11.78 -29.00
CA LEU A 35 -23.11 -12.35 -29.62
C LEU A 35 -24.15 -11.29 -30.00
N ALA A 36 -24.18 -10.16 -29.30
CA ALA A 36 -25.11 -9.05 -29.56
C ALA A 36 -24.64 -8.10 -30.69
N GLN A 37 -23.46 -8.30 -31.29
CA GLN A 37 -22.98 -7.47 -32.40
C GLN A 37 -23.81 -7.68 -33.68
N GLU A 38 -23.73 -6.74 -34.62
CA GLU A 38 -24.33 -6.88 -35.96
C GLU A 38 -23.24 -6.76 -37.06
N PRO A 39 -23.00 -7.80 -37.87
CA PRO A 39 -23.46 -9.18 -37.70
C PRO A 39 -22.85 -9.83 -36.45
N PRO A 40 -23.56 -10.80 -35.82
CA PRO A 40 -23.13 -11.43 -34.57
C PRO A 40 -21.86 -12.23 -34.78
N TRP A 41 -21.01 -12.24 -33.75
CA TRP A 41 -19.87 -13.14 -33.74
C TRP A 41 -20.34 -14.57 -33.49
N VAL A 42 -19.65 -15.53 -34.08
CA VAL A 42 -19.91 -16.96 -33.92
C VAL A 42 -18.96 -17.52 -32.86
N GLU A 43 -19.51 -18.09 -31.80
CA GLU A 43 -18.69 -18.75 -30.77
C GLU A 43 -18.22 -20.13 -31.27
N ASN A 44 -16.92 -20.36 -31.18
CA ASN A 44 -16.34 -21.69 -31.29
C ASN A 44 -16.42 -22.37 -29.92
N GLN A 45 -17.27 -23.41 -29.83
CA GLN A 45 -17.52 -24.16 -28.59
C GLN A 45 -16.28 -24.87 -28.05
N MET A 46 -15.23 -25.05 -28.87
CA MET A 46 -13.95 -25.57 -28.43
C MET A 46 -13.01 -24.40 -28.11
N ALA A 47 -12.91 -24.02 -26.84
CA ALA A 47 -12.09 -22.87 -26.42
C ALA A 47 -10.58 -23.03 -26.70
N THR A 48 -10.11 -24.26 -26.84
CA THR A 48 -8.72 -24.60 -27.24
C THR A 48 -8.49 -24.60 -28.75
N SER A 49 -9.52 -24.30 -29.54
CA SER A 49 -9.44 -24.21 -30.99
C SER A 49 -8.40 -23.17 -31.42
N LYS A 50 -7.75 -23.46 -32.54
CA LYS A 50 -6.82 -22.56 -33.23
C LYS A 50 -7.53 -21.71 -34.29
N ILE A 51 -8.83 -21.93 -34.49
CA ILE A 51 -9.66 -21.21 -35.47
C ILE A 51 -10.48 -20.18 -34.71
N PHE A 52 -9.98 -18.95 -34.70
CA PHE A 52 -10.62 -17.78 -34.10
C PHE A 52 -10.12 -16.49 -34.74
N HIS A 53 -10.93 -15.44 -34.65
CA HIS A 53 -10.53 -14.05 -34.85
C HIS A 53 -10.26 -13.36 -33.51
N LEU A 54 -10.97 -13.75 -32.45
CA LEU A 54 -10.72 -13.33 -31.08
C LEU A 54 -10.64 -14.53 -30.15
N LYS A 55 -9.58 -14.63 -29.37
CA LYS A 55 -9.49 -15.58 -28.25
C LYS A 55 -9.47 -14.81 -26.94
N TRP A 56 -10.42 -15.14 -26.08
CA TRP A 56 -10.56 -14.57 -24.74
C TRP A 56 -10.43 -15.68 -23.70
N THR A 57 -9.36 -15.66 -22.93
CA THR A 57 -9.12 -16.64 -21.86
C THR A 57 -8.84 -15.96 -20.52
N VAL A 58 -8.92 -16.73 -19.42
CA VAL A 58 -8.53 -16.27 -18.06
C VAL A 58 -7.02 -16.27 -17.86
N SER A 59 -6.33 -17.20 -18.52
CA SER A 59 -4.89 -17.39 -18.43
C SER A 59 -4.30 -17.71 -19.79
N ASP A 60 -3.04 -17.32 -19.95
CA ASP A 60 -2.21 -17.62 -21.10
C ASP A 60 -1.32 -18.86 -20.87
N CYS A 61 -0.95 -19.51 -21.97
CA CYS A 61 0.13 -20.48 -22.04
C CYS A 61 0.99 -20.27 -23.29
N GLU A 62 2.19 -20.88 -23.33
CA GLU A 62 3.12 -20.73 -24.45
C GLU A 62 2.52 -21.20 -25.79
N ASP A 63 1.64 -22.20 -25.78
CA ASP A 63 0.99 -22.68 -27.00
C ASP A 63 0.04 -21.66 -27.60
N ASP A 64 -0.59 -20.78 -26.81
CA ASP A 64 -1.50 -19.75 -27.32
C ASP A 64 -0.79 -18.80 -28.28
N TYR A 65 0.47 -18.48 -27.99
CA TYR A 65 1.28 -17.54 -28.77
C TYR A 65 1.87 -18.13 -30.05
N ARG A 66 2.00 -19.46 -30.15
CA ARG A 66 2.61 -20.15 -31.31
C ARG A 66 1.76 -20.07 -32.57
N TYR A 67 0.44 -19.93 -32.41
CA TYR A 67 -0.52 -19.96 -33.51
C TYR A 67 -1.15 -18.60 -33.83
N LEU A 68 -0.70 -17.52 -33.18
CA LEU A 68 -1.18 -16.17 -33.49
C LEU A 68 -0.71 -15.77 -34.89
N GLN A 69 -1.66 -15.34 -35.71
CA GLN A 69 -1.44 -14.84 -37.07
C GLN A 69 -1.98 -13.42 -37.18
N GLU A 70 -1.52 -12.69 -38.18
CA GLU A 70 -2.02 -11.35 -38.48
C GLU A 70 -3.56 -11.36 -38.64
N GLY A 71 -4.22 -10.38 -38.02
CA GLY A 71 -5.68 -10.28 -37.98
C GLY A 71 -6.35 -11.04 -36.83
N MET A 72 -5.63 -11.88 -36.10
CA MET A 72 -6.12 -12.48 -34.85
C MET A 72 -5.94 -11.54 -33.66
N LEU A 73 -6.80 -11.71 -32.66
CA LEU A 73 -6.74 -10.99 -31.38
C LEU A 73 -6.68 -11.97 -30.21
N PHE A 74 -5.77 -11.74 -29.28
CA PHE A 74 -5.63 -12.49 -28.04
C PHE A 74 -5.52 -11.53 -26.84
N ASN A 75 -6.29 -11.79 -25.79
CA ASN A 75 -6.46 -10.88 -24.66
C ASN A 75 -5.34 -10.92 -23.60
N HIS A 76 -4.15 -11.40 -23.97
CA HIS A 76 -2.97 -11.42 -23.10
C HIS A 76 -1.69 -11.05 -23.84
N PHE A 77 -0.81 -10.31 -23.18
CA PHE A 77 0.59 -10.22 -23.57
C PHE A 77 1.40 -11.37 -23.00
N GLN A 78 2.37 -11.85 -23.77
CA GLN A 78 3.31 -12.88 -23.30
C GLN A 78 4.22 -12.28 -22.21
N ARG A 79 4.40 -13.02 -21.12
CA ARG A 79 5.05 -12.57 -19.86
C ARG A 79 4.29 -11.48 -19.09
N ASN A 80 2.96 -11.38 -19.21
CA ASN A 80 2.15 -10.44 -18.41
C ASN A 80 2.36 -10.53 -16.88
N ARG A 81 2.90 -11.65 -16.37
CA ARG A 81 3.21 -11.88 -14.94
C ARG A 81 4.22 -10.91 -14.35
N GLU A 82 5.04 -10.29 -15.19
CA GLU A 82 5.95 -9.18 -14.80
C GLU A 82 5.20 -8.00 -14.21
N LEU A 83 3.95 -7.81 -14.63
CA LEU A 83 3.09 -6.71 -14.23
C LEU A 83 1.99 -7.15 -13.24
N THR A 84 1.50 -8.38 -13.36
CA THR A 84 0.33 -8.88 -12.60
C THR A 84 0.68 -9.61 -11.30
N THR A 85 1.95 -9.99 -11.09
CA THR A 85 2.41 -10.56 -9.81
C THR A 85 3.00 -9.47 -8.91
N LYS A 86 2.95 -9.67 -7.58
CA LYS A 86 3.51 -8.68 -6.64
C LYS A 86 5.03 -8.64 -6.68
N VAL A 87 5.67 -9.80 -6.81
CA VAL A 87 7.13 -9.92 -6.95
C VAL A 87 7.60 -9.30 -8.26
N GLY A 88 7.00 -9.71 -9.39
CA GLY A 88 7.35 -9.17 -10.70
C GLY A 88 7.23 -7.66 -10.73
N LEU A 89 6.11 -7.12 -10.27
CA LEU A 89 5.90 -5.67 -10.26
C LEU A 89 6.91 -4.94 -9.36
N THR A 90 7.15 -5.43 -8.15
CA THR A 90 8.09 -4.82 -7.19
C THR A 90 9.49 -4.76 -7.77
N ASN A 91 9.95 -5.85 -8.39
CA ASN A 91 11.29 -5.94 -8.97
C ASN A 91 11.45 -5.01 -10.18
N ASN A 92 10.44 -4.93 -11.05
CA ASN A 92 10.46 -4.04 -12.21
C ASN A 92 10.45 -2.57 -11.79
N LEU A 93 9.61 -2.19 -10.84
CA LEU A 93 9.56 -0.81 -10.32
C LEU A 93 10.87 -0.41 -9.62
N ARG A 94 11.46 -1.30 -8.82
CA ARG A 94 12.75 -1.03 -8.16
C ARG A 94 13.85 -0.75 -9.18
N ARG A 95 13.99 -1.59 -10.21
CA ARG A 95 14.98 -1.37 -11.28
C ARG A 95 14.72 -0.05 -12.02
N PHE A 96 13.46 0.24 -12.31
CA PHE A 96 13.06 1.49 -12.95
C PHE A 96 13.45 2.73 -12.13
N SER A 97 13.37 2.65 -10.79
CA SER A 97 13.82 3.72 -9.89
C SER A 97 15.34 3.89 -9.88
N CYS A 98 16.12 2.83 -10.13
CA CYS A 98 17.59 2.92 -10.18
C CYS A 98 18.12 3.41 -11.53
N GLU A 99 17.40 3.12 -12.62
CA GLU A 99 17.85 3.36 -13.99
C GLU A 99 17.27 4.66 -14.60
N GLY A 100 16.21 5.22 -14.00
CA GLY A 100 15.45 6.33 -14.57
C GLY A 100 15.25 7.51 -13.61
N PRO A 101 14.79 8.65 -14.13
CA PRO A 101 14.51 9.85 -13.33
C PRO A 101 13.19 9.75 -12.53
N VAL A 102 12.48 8.61 -12.61
CA VAL A 102 11.18 8.45 -11.97
C VAL A 102 11.37 7.97 -10.54
N ASP A 103 10.99 8.82 -9.61
CA ASP A 103 10.87 8.50 -8.19
C ASP A 103 9.60 7.64 -7.95
N VAL A 104 9.80 6.32 -7.90
CA VAL A 104 8.75 5.32 -7.68
C VAL A 104 8.11 5.46 -6.29
N ASP A 105 8.85 5.96 -5.31
CA ASP A 105 8.37 6.09 -3.94
C ASP A 105 7.25 7.14 -3.81
N ARG A 106 7.01 7.97 -4.83
CA ARG A 106 5.89 8.91 -4.88
C ARG A 106 4.53 8.27 -5.11
N PHE A 107 4.48 7.06 -5.68
CA PHE A 107 3.21 6.44 -6.05
C PHE A 107 3.12 4.95 -5.73
N PHE A 108 4.22 4.27 -5.43
CA PHE A 108 4.22 2.85 -5.07
C PHE A 108 4.79 2.66 -3.66
N PRO A 109 4.01 2.11 -2.70
CA PRO A 109 4.51 1.87 -1.36
C PRO A 109 5.70 0.92 -1.39
N ARG A 110 6.78 1.31 -0.74
CA ARG A 110 8.03 0.54 -0.68
C ARG A 110 7.77 -0.90 -0.22
N SER A 111 8.45 -1.82 -0.90
CA SER A 111 8.17 -3.26 -0.85
C SER A 111 9.45 -4.07 -0.93
N TYR A 112 9.50 -5.16 -0.18
CA TYR A 112 10.68 -6.01 0.02
C TYR A 112 10.33 -7.47 -0.26
N ASP A 113 11.11 -8.13 -1.12
CA ASP A 113 11.06 -9.57 -1.34
C ASP A 113 11.82 -10.31 -0.25
N MET A 114 11.07 -10.97 0.63
CA MET A 114 11.63 -11.66 1.80
C MET A 114 12.35 -12.96 1.44
N SER A 115 12.40 -13.35 0.16
CA SER A 115 13.28 -14.41 -0.32
C SER A 115 14.72 -13.94 -0.54
N SER A 116 14.95 -12.62 -0.66
CA SER A 116 16.27 -12.01 -0.84
C SER A 116 16.87 -11.60 0.51
N ALA A 117 18.04 -12.14 0.86
CA ALA A 117 18.71 -11.81 2.12
C ALA A 117 19.07 -10.32 2.24
N SER A 118 19.42 -9.66 1.13
CA SER A 118 19.69 -8.22 1.10
C SER A 118 18.42 -7.43 1.40
N GLU A 119 17.29 -7.79 0.78
CA GLU A 119 16.03 -7.07 0.99
C GLU A 119 15.44 -7.28 2.37
N VAL A 120 15.72 -8.44 2.99
CA VAL A 120 15.40 -8.66 4.41
C VAL A 120 16.16 -7.67 5.30
N GLN A 121 17.43 -7.39 5.00
CA GLN A 121 18.21 -6.40 5.76
C GLN A 121 17.68 -4.98 5.52
N ASP A 122 17.35 -4.64 4.28
CA ASP A 122 16.75 -3.34 3.93
C ASP A 122 15.42 -3.13 4.67
N PHE A 123 14.56 -4.15 4.70
CA PHE A 123 13.30 -4.13 5.44
C PHE A 123 13.52 -3.92 6.94
N VAL A 124 14.47 -4.65 7.56
CA VAL A 124 14.77 -4.50 9.00
C VAL A 124 15.24 -3.08 9.32
N LEU A 125 16.08 -2.51 8.47
CA LEU A 125 16.56 -1.14 8.63
C LEU A 125 15.41 -0.12 8.49
N ASP A 126 14.55 -0.28 7.48
CA ASP A 126 13.40 0.60 7.26
C ASP A 126 12.39 0.49 8.41
N PHE A 127 12.08 -0.71 8.88
CA PHE A 127 11.21 -0.90 10.05
C PHE A 127 11.74 -0.13 11.26
N ARG A 128 13.05 -0.24 11.53
CA ARG A 128 13.74 0.46 12.63
C ARG A 128 13.73 1.98 12.46
N ARG A 129 13.92 2.46 11.23
CA ARG A 129 13.81 3.89 10.89
C ARG A 129 12.39 4.42 11.12
N CYS A 130 11.36 3.67 10.70
CA CYS A 130 9.97 4.02 10.95
C CYS A 130 9.65 4.06 12.45
N ALA A 131 10.17 3.12 13.23
CA ALA A 131 10.05 3.13 14.69
C ALA A 131 10.70 4.40 15.28
N ALA A 132 11.92 4.76 14.86
CA ALA A 132 12.61 5.97 15.30
C ALA A 132 11.85 7.26 14.92
N LEU A 133 11.26 7.32 13.73
CA LEU A 133 10.37 8.41 13.35
C LEU A 133 9.11 8.48 14.24
N GLY A 134 8.54 7.32 14.57
CA GLY A 134 7.42 7.21 15.51
C GLY A 134 7.76 7.78 16.89
N VAL A 135 8.93 7.42 17.43
CA VAL A 135 9.48 7.98 18.67
C VAL A 135 9.59 9.51 18.56
N LEU A 136 10.23 10.03 17.51
CA LEU A 136 10.41 11.47 17.31
C LEU A 136 9.06 12.22 17.30
N ARG A 137 8.09 11.73 16.51
CA ARG A 137 6.74 12.30 16.43
C ARG A 137 5.99 12.24 17.76
N GLN A 138 6.12 11.13 18.49
CA GLN A 138 5.48 10.96 19.79
C GLN A 138 6.03 11.97 20.82
N HIS A 139 7.35 12.15 20.88
CA HIS A 139 7.96 13.15 21.77
C HIS A 139 7.49 14.57 21.44
N LEU A 140 7.53 14.97 20.16
CA LEU A 140 7.10 16.31 19.76
C LEU A 140 5.63 16.56 20.07
N ARG A 141 4.77 15.58 19.82
CA ARG A 141 3.34 15.66 20.15
C ARG A 141 3.09 15.81 21.65
N LEU A 142 3.72 14.97 22.48
CA LEU A 142 3.53 15.01 23.94
C LEU A 142 4.11 16.29 24.55
N ALA A 143 5.24 16.79 24.03
CA ALA A 143 5.81 18.07 24.44
C ALA A 143 4.86 19.25 24.12
N ASN A 144 4.30 19.29 22.91
CA ASN A 144 3.33 20.31 22.51
C ASN A 144 2.07 20.25 23.39
N TRP A 145 1.53 19.05 23.63
CA TRP A 145 0.38 18.85 24.51
C TRP A 145 0.62 19.34 25.95
N ALA A 146 1.79 19.03 26.52
CA ALA A 146 2.15 19.48 27.87
C ALA A 146 2.25 21.00 27.95
N GLU A 147 2.78 21.65 26.92
CA GLU A 147 2.90 23.10 26.82
C GLU A 147 1.53 23.79 26.68
N GLU A 148 0.65 23.27 25.82
CA GLU A 148 -0.73 23.76 25.68
C GLU A 148 -1.51 23.63 26.99
N ARG A 149 -1.38 22.47 27.65
CA ARG A 149 -2.01 22.22 28.95
C ARG A 149 -1.54 23.21 30.00
N ARG A 150 -0.24 23.52 30.05
CA ARG A 150 0.33 24.51 30.96
C ARG A 150 -0.26 25.90 30.73
N ARG A 151 -0.27 26.37 29.48
CA ARG A 151 -0.86 27.68 29.09
C ARG A 151 -2.34 27.78 29.49
N LEU A 152 -3.09 26.69 29.33
CA LEU A 152 -4.50 26.64 29.71
C LEU A 152 -4.70 26.71 31.23
N MET A 153 -3.85 26.05 32.02
CA MET A 153 -3.93 26.11 33.49
C MET A 153 -3.55 27.49 34.04
N GLU A 154 -2.51 28.11 33.47
CA GLU A 154 -2.12 29.50 33.79
C GLU A 154 -3.29 30.47 33.54
N HIS A 155 -3.99 30.30 32.41
CA HIS A 155 -5.15 31.13 32.07
C HIS A 155 -6.35 30.96 33.04
N LEU A 156 -6.49 29.78 33.65
CA LEU A 156 -7.58 29.46 34.57
C LEU A 156 -7.27 29.86 36.03
N ASN A 157 -6.11 30.48 36.30
CA ASN A 157 -5.70 30.99 37.62
C ASN A 157 -5.78 29.93 38.74
N MET A 158 -5.57 28.66 38.38
CA MET A 158 -5.58 27.50 39.29
C MET A 158 -4.18 27.30 39.92
N ASP A 159 -3.66 28.35 40.57
CA ASP A 159 -2.28 28.44 41.06
C ASP A 159 -1.95 27.53 42.27
N GLY A 160 -2.88 26.65 42.69
CA GLY A 160 -2.84 26.03 44.02
C GLY A 160 -2.63 24.51 44.11
N VAL A 161 -2.76 23.72 43.04
CA VAL A 161 -2.82 22.23 43.18
C VAL A 161 -2.06 21.43 42.12
N VAL A 162 -1.44 22.02 41.10
CA VAL A 162 -0.82 21.21 40.04
C VAL A 162 0.69 21.33 40.07
N ASP A 163 1.33 20.27 40.58
CA ASP A 163 2.71 19.92 40.20
C ASP A 163 2.79 20.05 38.68
N GLY A 164 3.45 21.11 38.22
CA GLY A 164 3.50 21.54 36.82
C GLY A 164 4.33 20.57 36.00
N SER A 165 3.85 19.34 35.86
CA SER A 165 4.61 18.23 35.34
C SER A 165 5.12 18.59 33.96
N CYS A 166 6.43 18.87 33.90
CA CYS A 166 7.13 19.01 32.64
C CYS A 166 7.01 17.68 31.89
N TYR A 167 7.00 17.75 30.57
CA TYR A 167 7.04 16.54 29.77
C TYR A 167 8.36 15.81 30.06
N VAL A 168 8.30 14.69 30.80
CA VAL A 168 9.44 13.84 31.11
C VAL A 168 9.50 12.70 30.11
N CYS A 169 10.68 12.43 29.58
CA CYS A 169 10.88 11.38 28.60
C CYS A 169 12.26 10.76 28.74
N ASN A 170 12.53 9.69 27.98
CA ASN A 170 13.87 9.14 27.90
C ASN A 170 14.72 9.99 26.94
N VAL A 171 15.53 10.87 27.51
CA VAL A 171 16.32 11.86 26.76
C VAL A 171 17.37 11.19 25.87
N ASN A 172 17.91 10.05 26.29
CA ASN A 172 18.84 9.26 25.47
C ASN A 172 18.14 8.69 24.24
N VAL A 173 16.95 8.11 24.39
CA VAL A 173 16.18 7.56 23.26
C VAL A 173 15.79 8.65 22.27
N LEU A 174 15.34 9.83 22.73
CA LEU A 174 15.07 10.96 21.84
C LEU A 174 16.32 11.38 21.06
N ARG A 175 17.48 11.43 21.71
CA ARG A 175 18.76 11.75 21.05
C ARG A 175 19.14 10.71 19.99
N ILE A 176 18.96 9.42 20.31
CA ILE A 176 19.18 8.32 19.38
C ILE A 176 18.21 8.42 18.19
N ALA A 177 16.94 8.78 18.42
CA ALA A 177 15.95 8.96 17.36
C ALA A 177 16.34 10.10 16.41
N VAL A 178 16.75 11.26 16.94
CA VAL A 178 17.26 12.38 16.13
C VAL A 178 18.48 11.94 15.31
N LYS A 179 19.45 11.25 15.93
CA LYS A 179 20.63 10.71 15.24
C LYS A 179 20.23 9.76 14.10
N ALA A 180 19.28 8.86 14.33
CA ALA A 180 18.77 7.92 13.33
C ALA A 180 18.11 8.64 12.14
N MET A 181 17.36 9.71 12.40
CA MET A 181 16.71 10.51 11.37
C MET A 181 17.70 11.32 10.55
N LEU A 182 18.74 11.88 11.17
CA LEU A 182 19.82 12.55 10.45
C LEU A 182 20.57 11.58 9.52
N HIS A 183 20.87 10.37 9.99
CA HIS A 183 21.45 9.33 9.13
C HIS A 183 20.54 8.96 7.96
N TRP A 184 19.22 8.94 8.18
CA TRP A 184 18.28 8.68 7.09
C TRP A 184 18.25 9.83 6.08
N LEU A 185 18.33 11.09 6.53
CA LEU A 185 18.40 12.26 5.65
C LEU A 185 19.64 12.26 4.75
N GLU A 186 20.78 11.81 5.27
CA GLU A 186 22.00 11.59 4.48
C GLU A 186 21.78 10.53 3.41
N ASP A 187 21.18 9.38 3.78
CA ASP A 187 20.92 8.29 2.84
C ASP A 187 19.88 8.66 1.76
N LEU A 188 18.98 9.62 2.04
CA LEU A 188 18.05 10.17 1.05
C LEU A 188 18.74 11.19 0.11
N ASP A 189 19.93 11.66 0.44
CA ASP A 189 20.70 12.60 -0.35
C ASP A 189 21.58 11.83 -1.35
N GLY A 190 21.10 11.65 -2.58
CA GLY A 190 21.80 10.88 -3.62
C GLY A 190 23.18 11.43 -4.02
N THR A 191 23.52 12.67 -3.64
CA THR A 191 24.85 13.27 -3.88
C THR A 191 25.87 12.90 -2.80
N PHE A 192 25.42 12.36 -1.66
CA PHE A 192 26.28 12.02 -0.53
C PHE A 192 27.29 10.90 -0.84
N PHE A 193 26.97 10.03 -1.80
CA PHE A 193 27.84 8.93 -2.22
C PHE A 193 28.87 9.31 -3.31
N GLU A 194 28.83 10.53 -3.84
CA GLU A 194 29.83 10.99 -4.84
C GLU A 194 31.15 11.42 -4.18
N ASP A 195 31.17 11.66 -2.87
CA ASP A 195 32.33 12.10 -2.06
C ASP A 195 32.94 10.96 -1.19
N GLU A 196 32.85 9.70 -1.62
CA GLU A 196 33.25 8.52 -0.81
C GLU A 196 34.74 8.47 -0.43
N ASP A 197 35.64 9.12 -1.17
CA ASP A 197 37.09 9.02 -0.93
C ASP A 197 37.61 9.82 0.29
N GLN A 198 36.79 10.63 0.98
CA GLN A 198 37.26 11.48 2.09
C GLN A 198 36.61 11.26 3.47
N ARG A 199 35.56 10.43 3.62
CA ARG A 199 34.74 10.45 4.86
C ARG A 199 34.42 9.11 5.53
N LEU A 200 35.02 8.00 5.08
CA LEU A 200 34.81 6.65 5.63
C LEU A 200 35.26 6.44 7.10
N GLY A 201 35.85 7.45 7.76
CA GLY A 201 36.36 7.34 9.13
C GLY A 201 35.51 7.98 10.25
N ALA A 202 34.44 8.73 9.95
CA ALA A 202 33.81 9.62 10.95
C ALA A 202 32.28 9.53 11.09
N ARG A 203 31.60 8.53 10.47
CA ARG A 203 30.15 8.36 10.65
C ARG A 203 29.89 7.66 11.99
N PRO A 204 29.20 8.29 12.97
CA PRO A 204 28.93 7.64 14.23
C PRO A 204 27.83 6.59 14.05
N HIS A 205 28.21 5.32 13.88
CA HIS A 205 27.28 4.21 13.67
C HIS A 205 26.24 4.12 14.80
N LEU A 206 25.02 3.68 14.48
CA LEU A 206 24.03 3.26 15.49
C LEU A 206 24.26 1.78 15.81
N TYR A 207 24.34 1.44 17.09
CA TYR A 207 24.50 0.08 17.56
C TYR A 207 23.17 -0.67 17.56
N THR A 208 23.21 -2.00 17.49
CA THR A 208 22.01 -2.85 17.53
C THR A 208 21.14 -2.56 18.74
N GLN A 209 21.75 -2.35 19.91
CA GLN A 209 21.05 -2.03 21.16
C GLN A 209 20.30 -0.69 21.11
N GLU A 210 20.87 0.31 20.43
CA GLU A 210 20.20 1.61 20.24
C GLU A 210 18.97 1.47 19.34
N TRP A 211 19.06 0.66 18.29
CA TRP A 211 17.91 0.34 17.44
C TRP A 211 16.83 -0.45 18.18
N ASP A 212 17.23 -1.43 19.00
CA ASP A 212 16.29 -2.24 19.77
C ASP A 212 15.58 -1.38 20.83
N ALA A 213 16.28 -0.41 21.42
CA ALA A 213 15.70 0.60 22.31
C ALA A 213 14.67 1.48 21.56
N LEU A 214 14.99 1.96 20.36
CA LEU A 214 14.05 2.75 19.54
C LEU A 214 12.78 1.95 19.21
N VAL A 215 12.93 0.70 18.78
CA VAL A 215 11.79 -0.18 18.48
C VAL A 215 10.95 -0.38 19.74
N CYS A 216 11.55 -0.80 20.86
CA CYS A 216 10.82 -1.01 22.11
C CYS A 216 10.12 0.26 22.60
N TYR A 217 10.77 1.42 22.47
CA TYR A 217 10.20 2.70 22.91
C TYR A 217 9.03 3.13 22.04
N SER A 218 9.12 2.93 20.72
CA SER A 218 8.04 3.26 19.77
C SER A 218 6.74 2.50 20.05
N GLU A 219 6.82 1.38 20.78
CA GLU A 219 5.66 0.60 21.13
C GLU A 219 5.01 1.00 22.47
N LEU A 220 5.61 1.93 23.22
CA LEU A 220 5.07 2.45 24.48
C LEU A 220 3.86 3.36 24.22
N THR A 221 2.82 3.19 25.02
CA THR A 221 1.62 4.03 24.99
C THR A 221 1.88 5.39 25.61
N ASP A 222 1.06 6.38 25.25
CA ASP A 222 1.10 7.70 25.88
C ASP A 222 0.92 7.62 27.40
N ALA A 223 0.06 6.73 27.89
CA ALA A 223 -0.15 6.54 29.32
C ALA A 223 1.09 5.96 30.02
N GLU A 224 1.82 5.06 29.37
CA GLU A 224 3.10 4.55 29.88
C GLU A 224 4.15 5.66 29.91
N LEU A 225 4.23 6.49 28.87
CA LEU A 225 5.19 7.60 28.79
C LEU A 225 4.87 8.76 29.75
N CYS A 226 3.59 9.03 30.00
CA CYS A 226 3.13 10.12 30.87
C CYS A 226 3.01 9.71 32.36
N GLY A 227 3.26 8.45 32.71
CA GLY A 227 3.27 7.99 34.10
C GLY A 227 1.89 7.89 34.77
N GLU A 228 0.81 7.71 34.01
CA GLU A 228 -0.54 7.60 34.59
C GLU A 228 -0.75 6.26 35.33
N ASP A 229 -1.24 6.34 36.56
CA ASP A 229 -1.57 5.19 37.43
C ASP A 229 -2.61 4.26 36.78
N GLY A 230 -2.51 2.96 37.08
CA GLY A 230 -3.26 1.88 36.43
C GLY A 230 -4.80 1.98 36.44
N GLU A 231 -5.39 2.78 37.33
CA GLU A 231 -6.84 3.02 37.35
C GLU A 231 -7.30 4.12 36.39
N GLU A 232 -6.49 5.17 36.19
CA GLU A 232 -6.77 6.22 35.20
C GLU A 232 -6.60 5.70 33.76
N ARG A 233 -5.71 4.70 33.58
CA ARG A 233 -5.53 3.92 32.34
C ARG A 233 -6.83 3.26 31.84
N LYS A 234 -7.73 2.83 32.73
CA LYS A 234 -9.04 2.24 32.36
C LYS A 234 -10.08 3.29 32.01
N ARG A 235 -9.95 4.51 32.54
CA ARG A 235 -10.93 5.60 32.42
C ARG A 235 -10.66 6.51 31.22
N LYS A 236 -9.38 6.69 30.84
CA LYS A 236 -8.91 7.49 29.69
C LYS A 236 -8.64 6.70 28.41
N GLN A 237 -9.01 5.42 28.37
CA GLN A 237 -8.96 4.55 27.17
C GLN A 237 -9.77 5.06 25.97
N ARG A 238 -10.29 6.28 25.99
CA ARG A 238 -11.03 6.96 24.91
C ARG A 238 -10.16 8.07 24.31
N GLY A 239 -9.25 7.72 23.39
CA GLY A 239 -8.65 8.73 22.51
C GLY A 239 -7.39 8.32 21.72
N SER A 240 -7.57 7.93 20.46
CA SER A 240 -6.58 7.67 19.39
C SER A 240 -7.21 7.87 17.99
N TYR A 241 -6.45 8.36 17.04
CA TYR A 241 -6.99 9.20 15.97
C TYR A 241 -7.55 8.40 14.78
N SER A 242 -8.75 8.77 14.31
CA SER A 242 -9.22 8.46 12.96
C SER A 242 -8.37 9.22 11.93
N ALA A 243 -8.36 8.77 10.67
CA ALA A 243 -7.78 9.53 9.56
C ALA A 243 -8.42 10.92 9.34
N SER A 244 -9.49 11.24 10.09
CA SER A 244 -10.13 12.56 10.16
C SER A 244 -9.74 13.38 11.42
N GLY A 245 -8.75 12.94 12.20
CA GLY A 245 -8.25 13.68 13.37
C GLY A 245 -9.10 13.58 14.65
N MET A 246 -10.07 12.66 14.73
CA MET A 246 -10.92 12.47 15.93
C MET A 246 -10.49 11.27 16.78
N ALA A 247 -10.54 11.41 18.11
CA ALA A 247 -9.98 10.46 19.08
C ALA A 247 -10.92 9.24 19.43
N ILE A 248 -10.38 8.01 19.41
CA ILE A 248 -10.96 6.64 19.51
C ILE A 248 -9.92 5.61 20.09
N PRO A 249 -10.27 4.63 20.94
CA PRO A 249 -9.39 3.94 21.91
C PRO A 249 -7.97 3.48 21.55
N SER A 250 -7.13 3.40 22.60
CA SER A 250 -5.80 2.78 22.55
C SER A 250 -5.93 1.29 22.21
N PRO A 251 -5.10 0.75 21.30
CA PRO A 251 -5.27 -0.60 20.77
C PRO A 251 -5.14 -1.68 21.86
N THR A 252 -6.04 -2.65 21.85
CA THR A 252 -5.78 -3.95 22.47
C THR A 252 -4.72 -4.67 21.63
N ARG A 253 -3.46 -4.61 22.07
CA ARG A 253 -2.30 -5.14 21.32
C ARG A 253 -1.96 -6.60 21.66
N SER A 254 -1.17 -7.18 20.74
CA SER A 254 -0.67 -8.57 20.66
C SER A 254 -0.46 -9.28 22.02
N PRO A 255 -0.93 -10.54 22.18
CA PRO A 255 -0.78 -11.35 23.39
C PRO A 255 0.68 -11.66 23.80
N TRP A 256 1.66 -11.36 22.94
CA TRP A 256 3.06 -11.78 23.11
C TRP A 256 3.89 -10.92 24.08
N ARG A 257 3.33 -9.88 24.71
CA ARG A 257 3.97 -9.20 25.87
C ARG A 257 3.86 -10.02 27.17
N GLY A 258 3.96 -11.35 27.09
CA GLY A 258 4.14 -12.17 28.27
C GLY A 258 5.53 -11.93 28.87
N ALA A 259 5.58 -11.53 30.16
CA ALA A 259 6.77 -11.47 31.02
C ALA A 259 7.74 -10.26 30.89
N ARG A 260 7.26 -9.06 30.56
CA ARG A 260 8.05 -7.81 30.78
C ARG A 260 7.70 -7.15 32.12
N ALA A 261 8.67 -6.45 32.71
CA ALA A 261 8.46 -5.70 33.95
C ALA A 261 7.39 -4.62 33.75
N GLU A 262 6.50 -4.44 34.74
CA GLU A 262 5.41 -3.43 34.69
C GLU A 262 5.95 -2.00 34.53
N ASN A 263 7.11 -1.70 35.11
CA ASN A 263 7.80 -0.44 34.91
C ASN A 263 8.77 -0.55 33.72
N HIS A 264 8.40 0.07 32.60
CA HIS A 264 9.20 0.10 31.38
C HIS A 264 10.59 0.74 31.58
N GLN A 265 10.76 1.67 32.53
CA GLN A 265 12.07 2.29 32.81
C GLN A 265 13.13 1.28 33.30
N ARG A 266 12.71 0.09 33.74
CA ARG A 266 13.60 -1.00 34.18
C ARG A 266 13.92 -2.00 33.07
N TRP A 267 13.43 -1.78 31.85
CA TRP A 267 13.73 -2.67 30.73
C TRP A 267 15.23 -2.60 30.39
N PRO A 268 15.87 -3.74 30.04
CA PRO A 268 17.30 -3.78 29.71
C PRO A 268 17.70 -2.78 28.62
N GLU A 269 16.81 -2.55 27.65
CA GLU A 269 17.00 -1.64 26.53
C GLU A 269 17.06 -0.15 26.95
N PHE A 270 16.62 0.17 28.17
CA PHE A 270 16.66 1.51 28.76
C PHE A 270 17.54 1.58 30.01
N TYR A 271 18.21 0.50 30.37
CA TYR A 271 19.11 0.48 31.52
C TYR A 271 20.22 1.50 31.30
N GLN A 272 20.44 2.39 32.28
CA GLN A 272 21.37 3.55 32.21
C GLN A 272 20.92 4.74 31.36
N HIS A 273 19.76 4.68 30.70
CA HIS A 273 19.24 5.85 30.01
C HIS A 273 18.67 6.88 31.00
N HIS A 274 18.91 8.16 30.71
CA HIS A 274 18.41 9.28 31.50
C HIS A 274 16.95 9.58 31.15
N TRP A 275 16.12 9.62 32.19
CA TRP A 275 14.74 10.09 32.13
C TRP A 275 14.67 11.49 32.75
N GLY A 276 14.11 12.44 32.01
CA GLY A 276 14.05 13.85 32.41
C GLY A 276 13.33 14.71 31.38
N GLU A 277 13.29 16.02 31.65
CA GLU A 277 12.81 16.99 30.68
C GLU A 277 13.80 17.09 29.51
N PRO A 278 13.33 17.00 28.24
CA PRO A 278 14.22 17.11 27.09
C PRO A 278 14.78 18.55 27.01
N PRO A 279 16.11 18.72 26.86
CA PRO A 279 16.71 20.04 26.66
C PRO A 279 16.09 20.78 25.47
N ALA A 280 15.89 22.10 25.60
CA ALA A 280 15.25 22.91 24.56
C ALA A 280 15.93 22.79 23.19
N ASN A 281 17.27 22.73 23.17
CA ASN A 281 18.03 22.53 21.94
C ASN A 281 17.73 21.17 21.30
N LEU A 282 17.55 20.09 22.07
CA LEU A 282 17.23 18.77 21.54
C LEU A 282 15.82 18.75 20.92
N ARG A 283 14.85 19.43 21.54
CA ARG A 283 13.49 19.60 20.98
C ARG A 283 13.55 20.35 19.65
N GLN A 284 14.28 21.47 19.59
CA GLN A 284 14.46 22.23 18.36
C GLN A 284 15.09 21.38 17.24
N HIS A 285 16.15 20.61 17.55
CA HIS A 285 16.78 19.72 16.58
C HIS A 285 15.82 18.64 16.07
N ALA A 286 14.97 18.10 16.96
CA ALA A 286 13.94 17.14 16.58
C ALA A 286 12.92 17.74 15.60
N GLU A 287 12.44 18.96 15.86
CA GLU A 287 11.52 19.68 14.97
C GLU A 287 12.13 19.99 13.61
N GLU A 288 13.37 20.49 13.58
CA GLU A 288 14.10 20.77 12.34
C GLU A 288 14.34 19.50 11.52
N THR A 289 14.74 18.40 12.19
CA THR A 289 14.97 17.12 11.54
C THR A 289 13.68 16.55 10.94
N LEU A 290 12.56 16.63 11.66
CA LEU A 290 11.26 16.19 11.14
C LEU A 290 10.84 17.01 9.91
N LYS A 291 10.99 18.33 9.94
CA LYS A 291 10.70 19.21 8.79
C LYS A 291 11.53 18.85 7.56
N LEU A 292 12.82 18.55 7.74
CA LEU A 292 13.70 18.13 6.66
C LEU A 292 13.26 16.78 6.07
N LEU A 293 12.87 15.83 6.92
CA LEU A 293 12.35 14.54 6.47
C LEU A 293 11.03 14.70 5.71
N GLU A 294 10.14 15.57 6.18
CA GLU A 294 8.87 15.86 5.51
C GLU A 294 9.06 16.46 4.12
N ALA A 295 10.12 17.25 3.92
CA ALA A 295 10.48 17.79 2.63
C ALA A 295 11.15 16.77 1.69
N ARG A 296 11.95 15.84 2.21
CA ARG A 296 12.77 14.94 1.40
C ARG A 296 12.17 13.56 1.15
N TRP A 297 11.33 13.04 2.05
CA TRP A 297 10.86 11.66 1.98
C TRP A 297 9.44 11.55 1.43
N PRO A 298 9.23 11.01 0.19
CA PRO A 298 7.93 11.01 -0.46
C PRO A 298 6.83 10.26 0.29
N GLN A 299 7.18 9.20 1.04
CA GLN A 299 6.21 8.31 1.70
C GLN A 299 5.90 8.69 3.15
N ILE A 300 6.38 9.84 3.63
CA ILE A 300 6.18 10.28 5.00
C ILE A 300 4.70 10.51 5.35
N SER A 301 3.88 10.94 4.39
CA SER A 301 2.43 11.16 4.57
C SER A 301 1.66 9.84 4.69
N ALA A 302 2.16 8.76 4.08
CA ALA A 302 1.58 7.42 4.22
C ALA A 302 1.90 6.77 5.58
N GLN A 303 2.85 7.32 6.36
CA GLN A 303 3.21 6.81 7.68
C GLN A 303 2.21 7.23 8.74
N GLY A 304 1.75 6.27 9.53
CA GLY A 304 0.98 6.51 10.74
C GLY A 304 1.79 6.20 12.00
N PRO A 305 1.11 6.15 13.16
CA PRO A 305 1.78 5.96 14.45
C PRO A 305 2.11 4.51 14.78
N MET A 306 1.61 3.54 14.00
CA MET A 306 1.64 2.12 14.38
C MET A 306 2.72 1.32 13.64
N ASN A 307 3.40 1.92 12.65
CA ASN A 307 4.44 1.26 11.84
C ASN A 307 3.94 -0.07 11.24
N VAL A 308 2.76 -0.03 10.62
CA VAL A 308 2.11 -1.24 10.09
C VAL A 308 2.69 -1.64 8.74
N TRP A 309 2.85 -2.94 8.54
CA TRP A 309 3.33 -3.57 7.32
C TRP A 309 2.31 -4.61 6.85
N VAL A 310 2.18 -4.74 5.53
CA VAL A 310 1.36 -5.78 4.92
C VAL A 310 2.25 -6.88 4.38
N VAL A 311 2.03 -8.09 4.87
CA VAL A 311 2.67 -9.30 4.36
C VAL A 311 1.75 -9.94 3.33
N LYS A 312 2.25 -10.13 2.11
CA LYS A 312 1.49 -10.65 0.95
C LYS A 312 2.21 -11.86 0.34
N PRO A 313 1.49 -12.88 -0.13
CA PRO A 313 2.10 -13.90 -0.99
C PRO A 313 2.55 -13.28 -2.32
N GLY A 314 3.71 -13.70 -2.85
CA GLY A 314 4.27 -13.10 -4.06
C GLY A 314 3.45 -13.34 -5.34
N SER A 315 2.74 -14.46 -5.42
CA SER A 315 2.02 -14.92 -6.62
C SER A 315 0.51 -15.16 -6.43
N SER A 316 -0.03 -14.96 -5.22
CA SER A 316 -1.47 -15.18 -4.95
C SER A 316 -2.31 -13.92 -5.19
N SER A 317 -3.57 -14.12 -5.56
CA SER A 317 -4.58 -13.07 -5.75
C SER A 317 -5.75 -13.21 -4.74
N LYS A 318 -6.75 -12.32 -4.83
CA LYS A 318 -8.01 -12.40 -4.05
C LYS A 318 -7.83 -12.20 -2.54
N GLY A 319 -6.83 -11.44 -2.11
CA GLY A 319 -6.59 -11.15 -0.69
C GLY A 319 -6.23 -12.36 0.18
N SER A 320 -6.11 -13.56 -0.37
CA SER A 320 -5.78 -14.77 0.41
C SER A 320 -4.35 -14.68 0.93
N GLY A 321 -4.15 -14.99 2.22
CA GLY A 321 -2.83 -14.92 2.88
C GLY A 321 -2.27 -13.51 3.08
N VAL A 322 -3.06 -12.45 2.86
CA VAL A 322 -2.67 -11.06 3.18
C VAL A 322 -2.91 -10.79 4.66
N LEU A 323 -1.88 -10.29 5.35
CA LEU A 323 -1.91 -9.98 6.79
C LEU A 323 -1.34 -8.58 7.03
N CYS A 324 -1.93 -7.83 7.97
CA CYS A 324 -1.35 -6.60 8.50
C CYS A 324 -0.64 -6.94 9.83
N MET A 325 0.59 -6.47 9.99
CA MET A 325 1.43 -6.78 11.15
C MET A 325 2.24 -5.53 11.52
N ASP A 326 2.44 -5.28 12.81
CA ASP A 326 3.17 -4.13 13.36
C ASP A 326 4.38 -4.54 14.23
N SER A 327 4.66 -5.84 14.33
CA SER A 327 5.76 -6.39 15.11
C SER A 327 6.85 -6.98 14.22
N LEU A 328 8.07 -6.44 14.31
CA LEU A 328 9.22 -6.90 13.51
C LEU A 328 9.53 -8.40 13.73
N PRO A 329 9.61 -8.92 14.99
CA PRO A 329 9.80 -10.35 15.21
C PRO A 329 8.71 -11.21 14.57
N GLU A 330 7.45 -10.80 14.64
CA GLU A 330 6.32 -11.55 14.07
C GLU A 330 6.39 -11.57 12.53
N VAL A 331 6.68 -10.42 11.90
CA VAL A 331 6.86 -10.34 10.43
C VAL A 331 8.00 -11.25 9.97
N LEU A 332 9.16 -11.19 10.64
CA LEU A 332 10.32 -12.01 10.30
C LEU A 332 10.03 -13.50 10.52
N HIS A 333 9.35 -13.86 11.62
CA HIS A 333 8.98 -15.25 11.89
C HIS A 333 8.01 -15.78 10.82
N HIS A 334 6.99 -15.01 10.45
CA HIS A 334 6.03 -15.39 9.43
C HIS A 334 6.69 -15.59 8.05
N CYS A 335 7.60 -14.70 7.67
CA CYS A 335 8.29 -14.79 6.38
C CYS A 335 9.36 -15.90 6.34
N LYS A 336 9.91 -16.32 7.49
CA LYS A 336 10.80 -17.49 7.58
C LYS A 336 10.03 -18.80 7.45
N THR A 337 8.83 -18.90 8.02
CA THR A 337 8.02 -20.12 8.00
C THR A 337 7.22 -20.28 6.71
N THR A 338 7.04 -19.20 5.93
CA THR A 338 6.28 -19.22 4.70
C THR A 338 7.06 -18.59 3.54
N SER A 339 7.35 -19.36 2.50
CA SER A 339 8.13 -18.89 1.35
C SER A 339 7.37 -17.93 0.44
N ASN A 340 8.12 -17.19 -0.38
CA ASN A 340 7.62 -16.27 -1.41
C ASN A 340 6.65 -15.21 -0.85
N ARG A 341 7.21 -14.30 -0.06
CA ARG A 341 6.48 -13.22 0.61
C ARG A 341 7.05 -11.87 0.22
N ILE A 342 6.15 -10.93 -0.07
CA ILE A 342 6.46 -9.51 -0.16
C ILE A 342 5.97 -8.85 1.12
N VAL A 343 6.84 -8.08 1.76
CA VAL A 343 6.48 -7.15 2.83
C VAL A 343 6.41 -5.75 2.24
N GLN A 344 5.25 -5.11 2.33
CA GLN A 344 5.01 -3.78 1.77
C GLN A 344 4.53 -2.84 2.86
N LYS A 345 5.00 -1.58 2.86
CA LYS A 345 4.56 -0.61 3.85
C LYS A 345 3.04 -0.39 3.75
N TYR A 346 2.35 -0.48 4.88
CA TYR A 346 0.93 -0.14 4.94
C TYR A 346 0.74 1.37 4.92
N ILE A 347 -0.23 1.84 4.14
CA ILE A 347 -0.68 3.22 4.15
C ILE A 347 -1.66 3.35 5.31
N GLU A 348 -1.19 3.95 6.40
CA GLU A 348 -1.92 4.09 7.67
C GLU A 348 -2.86 5.30 7.69
N ARG A 349 -2.71 6.21 6.72
CA ARG A 349 -3.54 7.41 6.58
C ARG A 349 -4.28 7.41 5.24
N PRO A 350 -5.13 6.40 4.96
CA PRO A 350 -5.95 6.42 3.76
C PRO A 350 -7.07 7.46 3.89
N LEU A 351 -7.55 7.96 2.76
CA LEU A 351 -8.85 8.62 2.71
C LEU A 351 -9.93 7.62 3.14
N LEU A 352 -10.81 8.06 4.03
CA LEU A 352 -11.93 7.27 4.53
C LEU A 352 -13.25 7.85 4.05
N LEU A 353 -14.15 7.00 3.58
CA LEU A 353 -15.45 7.40 3.04
C LEU A 353 -16.58 6.67 3.77
N PHE A 354 -17.81 7.14 3.59
CA PHE A 354 -19.04 6.44 3.97
C PHE A 354 -18.99 5.80 5.37
N SER A 355 -18.95 6.64 6.40
CA SER A 355 -18.82 6.25 7.82
C SER A 355 -17.44 5.70 8.21
N GLY A 356 -16.38 6.32 7.69
CA GLY A 356 -15.00 6.02 8.11
C GLY A 356 -14.44 4.71 7.57
N ARG A 357 -14.96 4.22 6.44
CA ARG A 357 -14.54 2.96 5.81
C ARG A 357 -13.40 3.22 4.82
N LYS A 358 -12.40 2.33 4.86
CA LYS A 358 -11.34 2.29 3.86
C LYS A 358 -11.90 1.77 2.52
N PHE A 359 -11.33 2.21 1.40
CA PHE A 359 -11.68 1.71 0.08
C PHE A 359 -10.45 1.50 -0.80
N ASP A 360 -10.61 0.81 -1.92
CA ASP A 360 -9.70 0.91 -3.07
C ASP A 360 -10.47 1.38 -4.30
N LEU A 361 -9.81 2.09 -5.20
CA LEU A 361 -10.35 2.53 -6.49
C LEU A 361 -9.86 1.57 -7.58
N ARG A 362 -10.80 0.92 -8.24
CA ARG A 362 -10.56 0.02 -9.38
C ARG A 362 -10.66 0.79 -10.68
N GLN A 363 -9.53 1.03 -11.33
CA GLN A 363 -9.45 1.64 -12.65
C GLN A 363 -9.17 0.60 -13.74
N TRP A 364 -9.99 0.59 -14.78
CA TRP A 364 -9.78 -0.25 -15.95
C TRP A 364 -8.85 0.40 -16.97
N VAL A 365 -7.88 -0.37 -17.45
CA VAL A 365 -6.90 0.07 -18.44
C VAL A 365 -6.74 -1.02 -19.50
N MET A 366 -6.95 -0.68 -20.77
CA MET A 366 -6.63 -1.53 -21.91
C MET A 366 -5.28 -1.11 -22.50
N VAL A 367 -4.35 -2.06 -22.62
CA VAL A 367 -3.08 -1.87 -23.32
C VAL A 367 -3.17 -2.58 -24.67
N ARG A 368 -2.98 -1.83 -25.76
CA ARG A 368 -3.01 -2.38 -27.12
C ARG A 368 -1.62 -2.69 -27.66
N SER A 369 -0.59 -2.06 -27.11
CA SER A 369 0.80 -2.23 -27.51
C SER A 369 1.73 -1.67 -26.44
N PHE A 370 2.85 -2.35 -26.21
CA PHE A 370 3.99 -1.85 -25.43
C PHE A 370 5.06 -1.19 -26.30
N ARG A 371 5.05 -1.36 -27.63
CA ARG A 371 6.03 -0.75 -28.56
C ARG A 371 5.38 -0.32 -29.89
N PRO A 372 5.02 0.97 -30.08
CA PRO A 372 5.00 2.04 -29.08
C PRO A 372 3.93 1.76 -27.99
N LEU A 373 4.08 2.37 -26.81
CA LEU A 373 3.13 2.21 -25.72
C LEU A 373 1.78 2.86 -26.09
N LYS A 374 0.71 2.06 -26.19
CA LYS A 374 -0.65 2.48 -26.52
C LYS A 374 -1.60 2.01 -25.42
N VAL A 375 -2.09 2.96 -24.63
CA VAL A 375 -2.85 2.73 -23.39
C VAL A 375 -4.16 3.50 -23.45
N TYR A 376 -5.25 2.83 -23.08
CA TYR A 376 -6.60 3.39 -23.04
C TYR A 376 -7.14 3.19 -21.62
N MET A 377 -7.36 4.29 -20.91
CA MET A 377 -7.99 4.29 -19.59
C MET A 377 -9.50 4.45 -19.79
N PHE A 378 -10.30 3.57 -19.20
CA PHE A 378 -11.75 3.72 -19.22
C PHE A 378 -12.17 4.97 -18.45
N SER A 379 -13.18 5.69 -18.94
CA SER A 379 -13.67 6.93 -18.33
C SER A 379 -14.30 6.74 -16.95
N SER A 380 -14.84 5.54 -16.70
CA SER A 380 -15.46 5.18 -15.42
C SER A 380 -14.56 4.23 -14.62
N CYS A 381 -14.59 4.40 -13.30
CA CYS A 381 -14.03 3.50 -12.31
C CYS A 381 -15.07 3.22 -11.23
N TYR A 382 -14.77 2.33 -10.29
CA TYR A 382 -15.60 2.10 -9.12
C TYR A 382 -14.73 1.89 -7.88
N LEU A 383 -15.30 2.15 -6.72
CA LEU A 383 -14.64 2.02 -5.43
C LEU A 383 -15.11 0.73 -4.77
N ARG A 384 -14.19 -0.05 -4.20
CA ARG A 384 -14.49 -1.22 -3.36
C ARG A 384 -14.27 -0.84 -1.90
N LEU A 385 -15.35 -0.81 -1.14
CA LEU A 385 -15.33 -0.44 0.28
C LEU A 385 -15.03 -1.66 1.16
N CYS A 386 -14.25 -1.44 2.21
CA CYS A 386 -14.22 -2.32 3.37
C CYS A 386 -15.61 -2.36 4.03
N ASN A 387 -15.95 -3.48 4.68
CA ASN A 387 -17.26 -3.61 5.33
C ASN A 387 -17.35 -2.93 6.70
N GLU A 388 -16.23 -2.82 7.40
CA GLU A 388 -16.17 -2.23 8.73
C GLU A 388 -15.38 -0.93 8.74
N PRO A 389 -15.70 0.01 9.66
CA PRO A 389 -14.92 1.23 9.85
C PRO A 389 -13.45 0.94 10.07
N TYR A 390 -12.59 1.75 9.45
CA TYR A 390 -11.15 1.61 9.56
C TYR A 390 -10.69 1.85 11.00
N ASP A 391 -9.87 0.94 11.52
CA ASP A 391 -9.29 1.05 12.85
C ASP A 391 -7.94 0.33 12.89
N LEU A 392 -6.86 1.07 13.15
CA LEU A 392 -5.52 0.49 13.27
C LEU A 392 -5.32 -0.32 14.54
N GLY A 393 -6.23 -0.26 15.51
CA GLY A 393 -6.17 -1.04 16.73
C GLY A 393 -6.68 -2.48 16.62
N ASP A 394 -7.27 -2.85 15.48
CA ASP A 394 -7.82 -4.19 15.22
C ASP A 394 -7.31 -4.73 13.87
N LEU A 395 -5.99 -4.95 13.78
CA LEU A 395 -5.33 -5.46 12.56
C LEU A 395 -5.76 -6.90 12.18
N GLU A 396 -6.27 -7.66 13.14
CA GLU A 396 -6.78 -9.03 12.92
C GLU A 396 -8.10 -9.02 12.13
N ASN A 397 -8.90 -7.96 12.29
CA ASN A 397 -10.14 -7.80 11.55
C ASN A 397 -9.88 -7.30 10.12
N ARG A 398 -9.66 -8.29 9.26
CA ARG A 398 -9.39 -8.12 7.83
C ARG A 398 -10.46 -7.31 7.09
N GLN A 399 -11.71 -7.25 7.58
CA GLN A 399 -12.80 -6.52 6.94
C GLN A 399 -12.68 -4.99 7.10
N ARG A 400 -11.79 -4.50 7.96
CA ARG A 400 -11.42 -3.07 8.09
C ARG A 400 -10.30 -2.65 7.14
N HIS A 401 -9.45 -3.61 6.76
CA HIS A 401 -8.16 -3.31 6.12
C HIS A 401 -8.02 -3.83 4.69
N ILE A 402 -8.79 -4.83 4.29
CA ILE A 402 -8.73 -5.49 2.98
C ILE A 402 -10.09 -5.36 2.29
N SER A 403 -10.15 -4.55 1.24
CA SER A 403 -11.35 -4.23 0.45
C SER A 403 -11.74 -5.31 -0.57
N ASN A 404 -10.88 -6.30 -0.84
CA ASN A 404 -11.17 -7.38 -1.78
C ASN A 404 -12.51 -8.09 -1.48
N TRP A 405 -13.34 -8.26 -2.52
CA TRP A 405 -14.65 -8.91 -2.44
C TRP A 405 -14.62 -10.28 -1.76
N SER A 406 -13.60 -11.11 -2.01
CA SER A 406 -13.44 -12.42 -1.38
C SER A 406 -13.41 -12.38 0.16
N VAL A 407 -12.89 -11.29 0.73
CA VAL A 407 -12.84 -11.04 2.18
C VAL A 407 -14.16 -10.45 2.67
N ASN A 408 -14.78 -9.58 1.88
CA ASN A 408 -15.96 -8.80 2.28
C ASN A 408 -17.30 -9.46 1.95
N LYS A 409 -17.38 -10.47 1.08
CA LYS A 409 -18.64 -11.10 0.64
C LYS A 409 -19.52 -11.70 1.74
N ARG A 410 -19.04 -11.83 2.97
CA ARG A 410 -19.79 -12.35 4.15
C ARG A 410 -19.87 -11.37 5.31
N GLY A 411 -19.49 -10.11 5.13
CA GLY A 411 -19.56 -9.14 6.24
C GLY A 411 -20.98 -8.71 6.55
N LYS A 412 -21.16 -8.09 7.72
CA LYS A 412 -22.48 -7.66 8.21
C LYS A 412 -23.13 -6.57 7.35
N HIS A 413 -22.32 -5.80 6.63
CA HIS A 413 -22.73 -4.62 5.85
C HIS A 413 -22.67 -4.83 4.33
N VAL A 414 -22.73 -6.08 3.84
CA VAL A 414 -22.72 -6.37 2.39
C VAL A 414 -23.89 -5.68 1.66
N SER A 415 -25.02 -5.48 2.33
CA SER A 415 -26.19 -4.75 1.83
C SER A 415 -26.01 -3.22 1.75
N ASP A 416 -25.01 -2.66 2.44
CA ASP A 416 -24.89 -1.22 2.69
C ASP A 416 -23.90 -0.54 1.72
N GLY A 417 -23.79 -1.08 0.50
CA GLY A 417 -22.87 -0.59 -0.52
C GLY A 417 -21.43 -1.01 -0.26
N ALA A 418 -21.07 -2.23 -0.68
CA ALA A 418 -19.67 -2.67 -0.77
C ALA A 418 -18.93 -2.05 -1.98
N VAL A 419 -19.68 -1.44 -2.89
CA VAL A 419 -19.19 -0.73 -4.07
C VAL A 419 -19.80 0.66 -4.10
N ALA A 420 -18.99 1.68 -4.34
CA ALA A 420 -19.45 3.03 -4.64
C ALA A 420 -19.06 3.41 -6.08
N SER A 421 -19.93 4.17 -6.72
CA SER A 421 -19.77 4.69 -8.07
C SER A 421 -18.75 5.83 -8.14
N LEU A 422 -18.29 6.16 -9.35
CA LEU A 422 -17.48 7.35 -9.56
C LEU A 422 -18.25 8.63 -9.22
N ASP A 423 -19.53 8.72 -9.58
CA ASP A 423 -20.35 9.92 -9.32
C ASP A 423 -20.44 10.23 -7.82
N GLU A 424 -20.71 9.22 -6.98
CA GLU A 424 -20.71 9.37 -5.52
C GLU A 424 -19.33 9.82 -4.99
N PHE A 425 -18.24 9.35 -5.60
CA PHE A 425 -16.91 9.78 -5.20
C PHE A 425 -16.61 11.22 -5.61
N GLN A 426 -17.04 11.65 -6.80
CA GLN A 426 -16.88 13.03 -7.27
C GLN A 426 -17.64 14.02 -6.38
N GLU A 427 -18.85 13.67 -5.95
CA GLU A 427 -19.62 14.48 -4.99
C GLU A 427 -18.87 14.65 -3.66
N VAL A 428 -18.29 13.57 -3.12
CA VAL A 428 -17.48 13.66 -1.89
C VAL A 428 -16.23 14.52 -2.11
N LEU A 429 -15.54 14.37 -3.23
CA LEU A 429 -14.38 15.20 -3.56
C LEU A 429 -14.75 16.69 -3.66
N GLU A 430 -15.87 17.03 -4.30
CA GLU A 430 -16.38 18.39 -4.37
C GLU A 430 -16.70 18.94 -2.98
N MET A 431 -17.34 18.15 -2.10
CA MET A 431 -17.63 18.57 -0.73
C MET A 431 -16.35 18.79 0.11
N MET A 432 -15.33 17.95 -0.08
CA MET A 432 -14.08 18.05 0.67
C MET A 432 -13.18 19.19 0.21
N THR A 433 -13.13 19.44 -1.10
CA THR A 433 -12.16 20.36 -1.72
C THR A 433 -12.79 21.70 -2.10
N GLY A 434 -14.11 21.77 -2.23
CA GLY A 434 -14.82 22.90 -2.82
C GLY A 434 -14.68 23.01 -4.34
N GLN A 435 -14.06 22.03 -5.00
CA GLN A 435 -13.79 22.04 -6.44
C GLN A 435 -14.49 20.87 -7.14
N ARG A 436 -15.51 21.19 -7.94
CA ARG A 436 -16.28 20.20 -8.71
C ARG A 436 -15.45 19.40 -9.72
N SER A 437 -14.42 20.04 -10.28
CA SER A 437 -13.52 19.46 -11.29
C SER A 437 -12.30 18.74 -10.69
N TYR A 438 -12.24 18.54 -9.37
CA TYR A 438 -11.05 17.97 -8.71
C TYR A 438 -10.68 16.58 -9.25
N TRP A 439 -11.68 15.76 -9.57
CA TRP A 439 -11.44 14.46 -10.20
C TRP A 439 -10.71 14.61 -11.54
N GLU A 440 -11.25 15.43 -12.44
CA GLU A 440 -10.73 15.61 -13.80
C GLU A 440 -9.39 16.36 -13.86
N GLU A 441 -9.24 17.42 -13.06
CA GLU A 441 -8.11 18.34 -13.13
C GLU A 441 -6.94 17.90 -12.25
N GLU A 442 -7.20 17.24 -11.11
CA GLU A 442 -6.15 16.88 -10.15
C GLU A 442 -5.94 15.37 -10.04
N LEU A 443 -6.99 14.57 -9.85
CA LEU A 443 -6.82 13.15 -9.51
C LEU A 443 -6.60 12.25 -10.75
N ILE A 444 -7.36 12.40 -11.83
CA ILE A 444 -7.17 11.62 -13.07
C ILE A 444 -5.75 11.76 -13.62
N PRO A 445 -5.14 12.96 -13.73
CA PRO A 445 -3.77 13.12 -14.23
C PRO A 445 -2.73 12.36 -13.39
N GLN A 446 -2.91 12.34 -12.07
CA GLN A 446 -2.06 11.57 -11.16
C GLN A 446 -2.21 10.06 -11.39
N LEU A 447 -3.45 9.56 -11.51
CA LEU A 447 -3.72 8.15 -11.84
C LEU A 447 -3.09 7.75 -13.19
N ARG A 448 -3.23 8.58 -14.22
CA ARG A 448 -2.63 8.36 -15.55
C ARG A 448 -1.12 8.28 -15.46
N THR A 449 -0.48 9.18 -14.71
CA THR A 449 0.97 9.17 -14.48
C THR A 449 1.41 7.86 -13.83
N CYS A 450 0.72 7.43 -12.77
CA CYS A 450 1.01 6.16 -12.09
C CYS A 450 0.87 4.94 -13.03
N ILE A 451 -0.17 4.92 -13.87
CA ILE A 451 -0.42 3.85 -14.86
C ILE A 451 0.70 3.81 -15.89
N VAL A 452 1.03 4.95 -16.49
CA VAL A 452 2.05 5.02 -17.55
C VAL A 452 3.43 4.65 -17.01
N GLN A 453 3.85 5.20 -15.88
CA GLN A 453 5.14 4.89 -15.27
C GLN A 453 5.25 3.41 -14.87
N THR A 454 4.16 2.84 -14.36
CA THR A 454 4.07 1.39 -14.12
C THR A 454 4.31 0.58 -15.40
N LEU A 455 3.61 0.94 -16.48
CA LEU A 455 3.68 0.19 -17.74
C LEU A 455 5.06 0.34 -18.39
N GLN A 456 5.69 1.50 -18.26
CA GLN A 456 7.07 1.76 -18.68
C GLN A 456 8.07 0.90 -17.90
N ALA A 457 7.91 0.77 -16.57
CA ALA A 457 8.80 -0.04 -15.74
C ALA A 457 8.83 -1.53 -16.15
N VAL A 458 7.70 -2.07 -16.62
CA VAL A 458 7.61 -3.48 -17.07
C VAL A 458 7.90 -3.67 -18.55
N GLN A 459 7.85 -2.59 -19.35
CA GLN A 459 7.97 -2.61 -20.81
C GLN A 459 9.19 -3.37 -21.35
N PRO A 460 10.38 -3.35 -20.73
CA PRO A 460 11.53 -4.14 -21.20
C PRO A 460 11.30 -5.65 -21.14
N ASN A 461 10.51 -6.13 -20.18
CA ASN A 461 10.31 -7.56 -19.91
C ASN A 461 9.08 -8.17 -20.59
N ILE A 462 8.19 -7.32 -21.14
CA ILE A 462 7.03 -7.78 -21.93
C ILE A 462 7.45 -8.12 -23.36
N ILE A 463 6.96 -9.26 -23.85
CA ILE A 463 7.12 -9.67 -25.25
C ILE A 463 5.94 -9.12 -26.06
N GLN A 464 6.22 -8.10 -26.87
CA GLN A 464 5.22 -7.44 -27.72
C GLN A 464 4.79 -8.33 -28.90
N ARG A 465 3.48 -8.41 -29.13
CA ARG A 465 2.86 -9.00 -30.33
C ARG A 465 1.72 -8.12 -30.82
N SER A 466 1.58 -7.93 -32.12
CA SER A 466 0.53 -7.10 -32.73
C SER A 466 -0.88 -7.66 -32.50
N GLU A 467 -0.96 -8.97 -32.29
CA GLU A 467 -2.18 -9.74 -32.08
C GLU A 467 -2.63 -9.70 -30.60
N SER A 468 -1.74 -9.28 -29.70
CA SER A 468 -2.03 -9.18 -28.28
C SER A 468 -2.61 -7.82 -27.90
N PHE A 469 -3.55 -7.85 -26.98
CA PHE A 469 -4.00 -6.72 -26.17
C PHE A 469 -4.30 -7.24 -24.77
N GLU A 470 -4.42 -6.36 -23.78
CA GLU A 470 -4.76 -6.83 -22.43
C GLU A 470 -5.54 -5.77 -21.66
N VAL A 471 -6.49 -6.24 -20.84
CA VAL A 471 -7.30 -5.39 -19.95
C VAL A 471 -6.85 -5.65 -18.51
N TYR A 472 -6.29 -4.62 -17.88
CA TYR A 472 -5.80 -4.65 -16.51
C TYR A 472 -6.74 -3.91 -15.56
N GLY A 473 -6.88 -4.44 -14.34
CA GLY A 473 -7.50 -3.75 -13.22
C GLY A 473 -6.42 -3.13 -12.33
N PHE A 474 -6.26 -1.81 -12.42
CA PHE A 474 -5.39 -1.06 -11.54
C PHE A 474 -6.10 -0.74 -10.24
N ASP A 475 -5.46 -1.11 -9.12
CA ASP A 475 -5.94 -0.83 -7.77
C ASP A 475 -5.18 0.37 -7.21
N PHE A 476 -5.91 1.40 -6.84
CA PHE A 476 -5.38 2.59 -6.18
C PHE A 476 -5.95 2.73 -4.77
N LEU A 477 -5.12 3.16 -3.83
CA LEU A 477 -5.55 3.68 -2.54
C LEU A 477 -5.33 5.18 -2.56
N ILE A 478 -6.33 5.97 -2.16
CA ILE A 478 -6.17 7.41 -2.04
C ILE A 478 -5.75 7.72 -0.60
N GLY A 479 -4.68 8.49 -0.41
CA GLY A 479 -4.26 9.00 0.89
C GLY A 479 -5.19 10.11 1.38
N GLU A 480 -5.14 10.42 2.68
CA GLU A 480 -5.83 11.61 3.23
C GLU A 480 -5.36 12.93 2.59
N ASP A 481 -4.16 12.94 2.03
CA ASP A 481 -3.56 14.04 1.25
C ASP A 481 -4.07 14.08 -0.20
N LEU A 482 -5.08 13.27 -0.51
CA LEU A 482 -5.70 13.10 -1.82
C LEU A 482 -4.74 12.65 -2.93
N LYS A 483 -3.60 12.05 -2.56
CA LYS A 483 -2.66 11.46 -3.51
C LYS A 483 -2.95 9.98 -3.75
N PRO A 484 -2.89 9.49 -4.99
CA PRO A 484 -3.06 8.08 -5.29
C PRO A 484 -1.78 7.29 -5.01
N TRP A 485 -1.94 6.19 -4.29
CA TRP A 485 -0.93 5.17 -4.04
C TRP A 485 -1.34 3.87 -4.72
N ARG A 486 -0.37 3.11 -5.22
CA ARG A 486 -0.61 1.84 -5.92
C ARG A 486 -0.22 0.62 -5.06
N PRO A 487 -1.17 0.00 -4.32
CA PRO A 487 -0.91 -1.19 -3.48
C PRO A 487 -0.80 -2.52 -4.24
N GLY A 488 -1.10 -2.56 -5.54
CA GLY A 488 -1.02 -3.76 -6.37
C GLY A 488 -1.67 -3.64 -7.75
N LEU A 489 -1.64 -4.73 -8.51
CA LEU A 489 -2.39 -4.91 -9.74
C LEU A 489 -3.12 -6.26 -9.69
N GLU A 490 -4.35 -6.31 -10.17
CA GLU A 490 -5.04 -7.57 -10.45
C GLU A 490 -5.22 -7.72 -11.96
N HIS A 491 -5.03 -8.94 -12.43
CA HIS A 491 -5.47 -9.33 -13.77
C HIS A 491 -6.98 -9.14 -13.85
N GLY A 492 -7.53 -8.68 -14.98
CA GLY A 492 -8.98 -8.47 -15.19
C GLY A 492 -9.86 -9.74 -15.11
N ARG A 493 -9.41 -10.78 -14.41
CA ARG A 493 -10.00 -12.13 -14.36
C ARG A 493 -11.37 -12.21 -13.67
N HIS A 494 -11.81 -11.23 -12.87
CA HIS A 494 -12.93 -11.44 -11.93
C HIS A 494 -13.80 -10.21 -11.64
N CYS A 495 -14.09 -9.35 -12.61
CA CYS A 495 -14.73 -8.06 -12.28
C CYS A 495 -15.81 -7.57 -13.25
N PHE A 496 -16.51 -8.46 -13.97
CA PHE A 496 -17.90 -8.17 -14.32
C PHE A 496 -18.87 -8.81 -13.31
N GLU A 497 -18.43 -8.91 -12.04
CA GLU A 497 -19.35 -8.95 -10.88
C GLU A 497 -19.62 -7.49 -10.49
N GLY A 498 -20.60 -6.87 -11.14
CA GLY A 498 -21.05 -5.50 -10.93
C GLY A 498 -22.21 -5.17 -11.84
#